data_AF-A0A7L2TQI2-F1
#
_entry.id   AF-A0A7L2TQI2-F1
#
_cell.length_a   1.000
_cell.length_b   1.000
_cell.length_c   1.000
_cell.angle_alpha   90.00
_cell.angle_beta   90.00
_cell.angle_gamma   90.00
#
_symmetry.space_group_name_H-M   'P 1'
#
loop_
_entity.id
_entity.type
_entity.pdbx_description
1 polymer ?
#
loop_
_entity_poly.entity_id
_entity_poly.type
_entity_poly.pdbx_seq_one_letter_code
_entity_poly.pdbx_strand_id
1 'polypeptide(L)' 'MEHSFFAGIDWQDVVQRKLVPPFQSQVTSKVDAQYFDKEFTGQSIIITP' A
#
# COMPACT_ATOMS: atom_id res chain seq x y z
N MET A 1 21.00 -7.28 -7.85
CA MET A 1 19.77 -7.13 -8.64
C MET A 1 19.85 -7.79 -10.02
N GLU A 2 20.82 -8.69 -10.25
CA GLU A 2 21.11 -9.25 -11.58
C GLU A 2 20.53 -10.65 -11.83
N HIS A 3 19.66 -11.13 -10.93
CA HIS A 3 19.01 -12.42 -11.13
C HIS A 3 18.05 -12.34 -12.33
N SER A 4 18.10 -13.32 -13.23
CA SER A 4 17.34 -13.32 -14.50
C SER A 4 15.83 -13.11 -14.35
N PHE A 5 15.28 -13.51 -13.20
CA PHE A 5 13.89 -13.23 -12.82
C PHE A 5 13.52 -11.74 -12.89
N PHE A 6 14.47 -10.84 -12.62
CA PHE A 6 14.25 -9.39 -12.57
C PHE A 6 14.79 -8.64 -13.79
N ALA A 7 15.16 -9.33 -14.86
CA ALA A 7 15.78 -8.70 -16.04
C ALA A 7 14.90 -7.63 -16.72
N GLY A 8 13.58 -7.68 -16.53
CA GLY A 8 12.64 -6.68 -17.04
C GLY A 8 12.37 -5.49 -16.10
N ILE A 9 13.07 -5.40 -14.96
CA ILE A 9 12.84 -4.37 -13.94
C ILE A 9 13.98 -3.35 -13.98
N ASP A 10 13.65 -2.10 -14.29
CA ASP A 10 14.52 -0.97 -13.96
C ASP A 10 14.35 -0.62 -12.48
N TRP A 11 15.38 -0.95 -11.69
CA TRP A 11 15.38 -0.74 -10.25
C TRP A 11 15.45 0.73 -9.84
N GLN A 12 15.99 1.61 -10.70
CA GLN A 12 15.98 3.05 -10.44
C GLN A 12 14.54 3.58 -10.50
N ASP A 13 13.75 3.11 -11.46
CA ASP A 13 12.33 3.46 -11.57
C ASP A 13 11.48 2.87 -10.44
N VAL A 14 11.84 1.68 -9.91
CA VAL A 14 11.22 1.12 -8.69
C VAL A 14 11.44 2.06 -7.50
N VAL A 15 12.70 2.45 -7.25
CA VAL A 15 13.06 3.31 -6.10
C VAL A 15 12.41 4.69 -6.22
N GLN A 16 12.35 5.22 -7.44
CA GLN A 16 11.72 6.52 -7.73
C GLN A 16 10.18 6.44 -7.82
N ARG A 17 9.57 5.27 -7.57
CA ARG A 17 8.12 5.03 -7.65
C ARG A 17 7.50 5.43 -8.98
N LYS A 18 8.24 5.25 -10.07
CA LYS A 18 7.80 5.55 -11.44
C LYS A 18 7.05 4.40 -12.09
N LEU A 19 7.34 3.16 -11.69
CA LEU A 19 6.61 2.00 -12.18
C LEU A 19 5.17 2.02 -11.65
N VAL A 20 4.21 1.77 -12.54
CA VAL A 20 2.80 1.66 -12.17
C VAL A 20 2.60 0.34 -11.41
N PRO A 21 2.07 0.35 -10.16
CA PRO A 21 1.77 -0.87 -9.44
C PRO A 21 0.75 -1.72 -10.20
N PRO A 22 0.91 -3.06 -10.26
CA PRO A 22 -0.05 -3.94 -10.93
C PRO A 22 -1.39 -4.01 -10.19
N PHE A 23 -1.39 -3.67 -8.90
CA PHE A 23 -2.58 -3.56 -8.08
C PHE A 23 -2.64 -2.15 -7.49
N GLN A 24 -3.71 -1.42 -7.82
CA GLN A 24 -4.06 -0.17 -7.17
C GLN A 24 -5.26 -0.44 -6.26
N SER A 25 -5.11 -0.14 -4.98
CA SER A 25 -6.21 -0.25 -4.03
C SER A 25 -7.30 0.75 -4.37
N GLN A 26 -8.56 0.32 -4.29
CA GLN A 26 -9.70 1.19 -4.53
C GLN A 26 -10.00 1.98 -3.26
N VAL A 27 -9.35 3.14 -3.09
CA VAL A 27 -9.61 4.03 -1.96
C VAL A 27 -10.81 4.92 -2.30
N THR A 28 -11.87 4.83 -1.49
CA THR A 28 -13.15 5.52 -1.74
C THR A 28 -13.17 6.95 -1.19
N SER A 29 -12.37 7.26 -0.17
CA SER A 29 -12.32 8.58 0.46
C SER A 29 -10.99 8.83 1.19
N LYS A 30 -10.75 10.09 1.61
CA LYS A 30 -9.55 10.47 2.39
C LYS A 30 -9.43 9.76 3.74
N VAL A 31 -10.52 9.22 4.26
CA VAL A 31 -10.60 8.54 5.56
C VAL A 31 -10.95 7.06 5.41
N ASP A 32 -10.83 6.52 4.20
CA ASP A 32 -11.16 5.12 3.94
C ASP A 32 -10.22 4.20 4.72
N ALA A 33 -10.82 3.39 5.58
CA ALA A 33 -10.13 2.43 6.42
C ALA A 33 -10.43 0.97 6.04
N GLN A 34 -11.00 0.70 4.86
CA GLN A 34 -11.46 -0.64 4.46
C GLN A 34 -10.34 -1.69 4.36
N TYR A 35 -9.08 -1.27 4.25
CA TYR A 35 -7.90 -2.15 4.22
C TYR A 35 -7.23 -2.32 5.60
N PHE A 36 -7.79 -1.72 6.65
CA PHE A 36 -7.42 -1.95 8.05
C PHE A 36 -8.38 -2.97 8.68
N ASP A 37 -7.92 -3.69 9.70
CA ASP A 37 -8.76 -4.67 10.38
C ASP A 37 -10.00 -4.02 11.00
N LYS A 38 -11.14 -4.71 10.90
CA LYS A 38 -12.40 -4.31 11.53
C LYS A 38 -12.30 -4.33 13.04
N GLU A 39 -11.41 -5.15 13.60
CA GLU A 39 -11.11 -5.16 15.04
C GLU A 39 -10.74 -3.77 15.55
N PHE A 40 -10.03 -2.96 14.76
CA PHE A 40 -9.59 -1.62 15.14
C PHE A 40 -10.53 -0.52 14.61
N THR A 41 -11.01 -0.63 13.38
CA THR A 41 -11.85 0.42 12.77
C THR A 41 -13.28 0.47 13.35
N GLY A 42 -13.74 -0.61 13.98
CA GLY A 42 -15.04 -0.65 14.67
C GLY A 42 -15.00 -0.17 16.13
N GLN A 43 -13.82 0.11 16.69
CA GLN A 43 -13.71 0.56 18.07
C GLN A 43 -14.12 2.04 18.21
N SER A 44 -14.63 2.39 19.38
CA SER A 44 -14.84 3.80 19.73
C SER A 44 -13.49 4.49 19.87
N ILE A 45 -13.37 5.69 19.31
CA ILE A 45 -12.14 6.49 19.39
C ILE A 45 -12.03 7.05 20.81
N ILE A 46 -11.42 6.28 21.71
CA ILE A 46 -11.18 6.65 23.10
C ILE A 46 -9.68 6.66 23.37
N ILE A 47 -9.23 7.61 24.18
CA ILE A 47 -7.86 7.63 24.71
C ILE A 47 -7.95 7.02 26.10
N THR A 48 -7.27 5.90 26.32
CA THR A 48 -7.14 5.32 27.65
C THR A 48 -6.41 6.33 28.56
N PRO A 49 -6.99 6.72 29.71
CA PRO A 49 -6.40 7.68 30.63
C PRO A 49 -5.05 7.26 31.21
#